data_AF-A0A484PQA4-F1
#
_entry.id   AF-A0A484PQA4-F1
#
_cell.length_a   1.000
_cell.length_b   1.000
_cell.length_c   1.000
_cell.angle_alpha   90.00
_cell.angle_beta   90.00
_cell.angle_gamma   90.00
#
_symmetry.space_group_name_H-M   'P 1'
#
loop_
_entity.id
_entity.type
_entity.pdbx_description
1 polymer ?
#
loop_
_entity_poly.entity_id
_entity_poly.type
_entity_poly.pdbx_seq_one_letter_code
_entity_poly.pdbx_strand_id
1 'polypeptide(L)'
;MRVVDAAGVPLAGASVTLLANTYPYGREHHRETQVTDAAGEVLFSSRREWRAETLFIHGAQVFVWRLCIAKPGYATYLNLPEPGSDFNADATIALQPGATTPCPSRAENS
;
A
#
# COMPACT_ATOMS: atom_id res chain seq x y z
N MET A 1 -3.13 9.27 4.21
CA MET A 1 -4.07 8.39 3.47
C MET A 1 -5.26 8.14 4.36
N ARG A 2 -6.45 7.97 3.78
CA ARG A 2 -7.68 7.69 4.53
C ARG A 2 -8.41 6.45 4.01
N VAL A 3 -8.99 5.68 4.92
CA VAL A 3 -9.82 4.50 4.62
C VAL A 3 -11.24 4.74 5.14
N VAL A 4 -12.20 4.53 4.24
CA VAL A 4 -13.63 4.72 4.52
C VAL A 4 -14.43 3.52 4.04
N ASP A 5 -15.69 3.40 4.44
CA ASP A 5 -16.63 2.48 3.81
C ASP A 5 -17.26 3.08 2.54
N ALA A 6 -18.16 2.32 1.91
CA ALA A 6 -18.91 2.76 0.73
C ALA A 6 -19.79 4.00 0.97
N ALA A 7 -20.15 4.31 2.22
CA ALA A 7 -20.90 5.50 2.60
C ALA A 7 -20.00 6.70 2.94
N GLY A 8 -18.67 6.52 2.92
CA GLY A 8 -17.69 7.55 3.27
C GLY A 8 -17.42 7.65 4.78
N VAL A 9 -17.92 6.72 5.59
CA VAL A 9 -17.67 6.70 7.03
C VAL A 9 -16.25 6.21 7.31
N PRO A 10 -15.48 6.89 8.17
CA PRO A 10 -14.15 6.46 8.58
C PRO A 10 -14.07 5.03 9.11
N LEU A 11 -13.09 4.28 8.65
CA LEU A 11 -12.83 2.92 9.13
C LEU A 11 -11.58 2.88 9.99
N ALA A 12 -11.78 2.90 11.31
CA ALA A 12 -10.73 2.65 12.30
C ALA A 12 -10.33 1.17 12.35
N GLY A 13 -9.07 0.87 12.69
CA GLY A 13 -8.59 -0.49 12.86
C GLY A 13 -8.44 -1.28 11.56
N ALA A 14 -8.40 -0.62 10.40
CA ALA A 14 -8.01 -1.25 9.14
C ALA A 14 -6.49 -1.37 9.09
N SER A 15 -5.99 -2.57 8.78
CA SER A 15 -4.57 -2.80 8.57
C SER A 15 -4.21 -2.39 7.14
N VAL A 16 -3.31 -1.42 7.01
CA VAL A 16 -2.84 -0.89 5.73
C VAL A 16 -1.39 -1.27 5.56
N THR A 17 -1.10 -2.06 4.53
CA THR A 17 0.27 -2.47 4.18
C THR A 17 0.69 -1.83 2.87
N LEU A 18 1.81 -1.12 2.90
CA LEU A 18 2.45 -0.50 1.74
C LEU A 18 3.75 -1.24 1.44
N LEU A 19 3.88 -1.70 0.20
CA LEU A 19 4.99 -2.50 -0.30
C LEU A 19 5.71 -1.77 -1.43
N ALA A 20 7.03 -1.91 -1.49
CA ALA A 20 7.84 -1.49 -2.61
C ALA A 20 8.58 -2.68 -3.20
N ASN A 21 8.32 -2.97 -4.48
CA ASN A 21 9.02 -3.99 -5.23
C ASN A 21 9.80 -3.36 -6.38
N THR A 22 10.86 -4.03 -6.84
CA THR A 22 11.62 -3.55 -8.01
C THR A 22 11.22 -4.28 -9.27
N TYR A 23 11.03 -3.58 -10.38
CA TYR A 23 10.72 -4.16 -11.68
C TYR A 23 12.00 -4.45 -12.50
N PRO A 24 12.07 -5.52 -13.33
CA PRO A 24 11.07 -6.58 -13.52
C PRO A 24 11.19 -7.76 -12.54
N TYR A 25 12.25 -7.82 -11.74
CA TYR A 25 12.62 -9.00 -10.95
C TYR A 25 11.95 -9.12 -9.57
N GLY A 26 10.90 -8.32 -9.31
CA GLY A 26 9.82 -8.59 -8.35
C GLY A 26 10.15 -8.51 -6.86
N ARG A 27 11.44 -8.49 -6.46
CA ARG A 27 11.86 -8.59 -5.06
C ARG A 27 11.25 -7.47 -4.21
N GLU A 28 10.67 -7.85 -3.08
CA GLU A 28 10.22 -6.90 -2.05
C GLU A 28 11.43 -6.23 -1.38
N HIS A 29 11.54 -4.92 -1.52
CA HIS A 29 12.57 -4.11 -0.88
C HIS A 29 12.08 -3.48 0.41
N HIS A 30 10.79 -3.17 0.49
CA HIS A 30 10.22 -2.50 1.64
C HIS A 30 8.80 -2.96 1.91
N ARG A 31 8.45 -2.98 3.20
CA ARG A 31 7.12 -3.24 3.72
C ARG A 31 6.90 -2.41 4.97
N GLU A 32 5.84 -1.62 4.97
CA GLU A 32 5.35 -0.91 6.14
C GLU A 32 3.89 -1.26 6.36
N THR A 33 3.53 -1.63 7.59
CA THR A 33 2.14 -1.88 7.97
C THR A 33 1.74 -0.92 9.07
N GLN A 34 0.67 -0.16 8.83
CA GLN A 34 0.08 0.77 9.78
C GLN A 34 -1.39 0.38 10.02
N VAL A 35 -1.96 0.85 11.12
CA VAL A 35 -3.38 0.64 11.45
C VAL A 35 -4.09 1.99 11.46
N THR A 36 -5.25 2.08 10.81
CA THR A 36 -6.01 3.33 10.79
C THR A 36 -6.52 3.73 12.16
N ASP A 37 -6.45 5.03 12.45
CA ASP A 37 -6.99 5.62 13.66
C ASP A 37 -8.52 5.82 13.61
N ALA A 38 -9.08 6.51 14.61
CA ALA A 38 -10.51 6.82 14.69
C ALA A 38 -11.03 7.66 13.51
N ALA A 39 -10.18 8.46 12.86
CA ALA A 39 -10.52 9.25 11.67
C ALA A 39 -10.39 8.44 10.36
N GLY A 40 -9.98 7.17 10.47
CA GLY A 40 -9.72 6.28 9.34
C GLY A 40 -8.37 6.58 8.68
N GLU A 41 -7.46 7.26 9.36
CA GLU A 41 -6.24 7.79 8.77
C GLU A 41 -5.01 6.95 9.11
N VAL A 42 -4.10 6.86 8.15
CA VAL A 42 -2.72 6.37 8.34
C VAL A 42 -1.72 7.33 7.72
N LEU A 43 -0.57 7.44 8.37
CA LEU A 43 0.57 8.21 7.92
C LEU A 43 1.74 7.26 7.65
N PHE A 44 2.32 7.38 6.46
CA PHE A 44 3.55 6.69 6.09
C PHE A 44 4.69 7.72 6.11
N SER A 45 5.75 7.46 6.88
CA SER A 45 6.90 8.37 7.04
C SER A 45 7.73 8.57 5.77
N SER A 46 7.46 7.76 4.75
CA SER A 46 8.46 7.36 3.77
C SER A 46 8.38 8.06 2.41
N ARG A 47 7.51 9.07 2.26
CA ARG A 47 7.32 9.84 1.01
C ARG A 47 8.61 10.42 0.42
N ARG A 48 9.64 10.70 1.23
CA ARG A 48 10.91 11.31 0.78
C ARG A 48 12.06 10.32 0.58
N GLU A 49 12.13 9.26 1.38
CA GLU A 49 13.23 8.30 1.31
C GLU A 49 13.15 7.41 0.05
N TRP A 50 11.94 7.16 -0.43
CA TRP A 50 11.72 6.26 -1.57
C TRP A 50 11.80 6.94 -2.94
N ARG A 51 11.74 8.27 -2.96
CA ARG A 51 11.86 9.10 -4.16
C ARG A 51 13.31 9.38 -4.54
N ALA A 52 14.27 8.86 -3.77
CA ALA A 52 15.68 8.84 -4.15
C ALA A 52 15.88 7.85 -5.29
N GLU A 53 15.36 8.23 -6.47
CA GLU A 53 15.78 7.78 -7.78
C GLU A 53 17.29 7.63 -7.74
N THR A 54 17.74 6.38 -7.59
CA THR A 54 19.15 6.16 -7.56
C THR A 54 19.60 6.16 -9.01
N LEU A 55 20.00 7.36 -9.45
CA LEU A 55 20.95 7.60 -10.53
C LEU A 55 22.24 6.84 -10.19
N PHE A 56 22.19 5.52 -10.22
CA PHE A 56 23.40 4.73 -10.29
C PHE A 56 23.88 4.77 -11.74
N ILE A 57 25.19 4.92 -11.90
CA ILE A 57 25.93 4.95 -13.16
C ILE A 57 25.71 3.68 -14.02
N HIS A 58 24.92 2.70 -13.54
CA HIS A 58 24.71 1.37 -14.13
C HIS A 58 23.24 1.00 -14.41
N GLY A 59 22.29 1.94 -14.32
CA GLY A 59 20.88 1.72 -14.71
C GLY A 59 19.87 2.27 -13.72
N ALA A 60 18.64 2.50 -14.19
CA ALA A 60 17.52 2.97 -13.37
C ALA A 60 16.79 1.78 -12.74
N GLN A 61 16.64 1.78 -11.41
CA GLN A 61 15.81 0.82 -10.70
C GLN A 61 14.39 1.39 -10.58
N VAL A 62 13.41 0.72 -11.20
CA VAL A 62 12.00 1.16 -11.15
C VAL A 62 11.32 0.48 -9.98
N PHE A 63 10.74 1.28 -9.08
CA PHE A 63 9.92 0.78 -7.99
C PHE A 63 8.45 0.71 -8.40
N VAL A 64 7.77 -0.32 -7.91
CA VAL A 64 6.33 -0.51 -8.02
C VAL A 64 5.77 -0.56 -6.61
N TRP A 65 4.85 0.35 -6.32
CA TRP A 65 4.15 0.40 -5.05
C TRP A 65 3.00 -0.60 -5.05
N ARG A 66 2.73 -1.28 -3.95
CA ARG A 66 1.50 -2.05 -3.77
C ARG A 66 0.88 -1.71 -2.44
N LEU A 67 -0.42 -1.44 -2.45
CA LEU A 67 -1.23 -1.14 -1.29
C LEU A 67 -2.19 -2.30 -1.06
N CYS A 68 -2.13 -2.86 0.15
CA CYS A 68 -3.10 -3.83 0.63
C CYS A 68 -3.80 -3.29 1.88
N ILE A 69 -5.13 -3.36 1.93
CA ILE A 69 -5.92 -2.92 3.07
C ILE A 69 -6.87 -4.05 3.48
N ALA A 70 -6.73 -4.50 4.72
CA ALA A 70 -7.54 -5.55 5.31
C ALA A 70 -8.28 -5.04 6.55
N LYS A 71 -9.59 -5.30 6.62
CA LYS A 71 -10.43 -5.04 7.78
C LYS A 71 -11.55 -6.08 7.86
N PRO A 72 -11.75 -6.78 8.99
CA PRO A 72 -12.84 -7.73 9.15
C PRO A 72 -14.20 -7.15 8.75
N GLY A 73 -14.96 -7.89 7.94
CA GLY A 73 -16.25 -7.48 7.39
C GLY A 73 -16.17 -6.72 6.06
N TYR A 74 -14.95 -6.46 5.56
CA TYR A 74 -14.71 -5.78 4.29
C TYR A 74 -13.87 -6.65 3.36
N ALA A 75 -14.20 -6.57 2.06
CA ALA A 75 -13.38 -7.10 0.99
C ALA A 75 -12.01 -6.45 1.02
N THR A 76 -10.96 -7.26 0.98
CA THR A 76 -9.58 -6.76 1.02
C THR A 76 -9.29 -5.99 -0.26
N TYR A 77 -8.83 -4.76 -0.09
CA TYR A 77 -8.37 -3.94 -1.20
C TYR A 77 -6.92 -4.31 -1.49
N LEU A 78 -6.62 -4.61 -2.75
CA LEU A 78 -5.27 -4.81 -3.24
C LEU A 78 -5.13 -4.02 -4.53
N ASN A 79 -4.21 -3.04 -4.56
CA ASN A 79 -3.82 -2.43 -5.82
C ASN A 79 -2.60 -3.14 -6.42
N LEU A 80 -2.66 -3.34 -7.74
CA LEU A 80 -1.55 -3.82 -8.55
C LEU A 80 -1.28 -2.71 -9.59
N PRO A 81 -0.64 -1.60 -9.20
CA PRO A 81 -0.47 -0.48 -10.12
C PRO A 81 0.57 -0.79 -11.17
N GLU A 82 0.51 -0.03 -12.26
CA GLU A 82 1.47 -0.15 -13.35
C GLU A 82 2.88 0.30 -12.91
N PRO A 83 3.94 -0.29 -13.49
CA PRO A 83 5.31 0.13 -13.21
C PRO A 83 5.50 1.64 -13.41
N GLY A 84 6.10 2.31 -12.43
CA GLY A 84 6.33 3.76 -12.47
C GLY A 84 5.19 4.62 -11.93
N SER A 85 4.09 4.03 -11.46
CA SER A 85 3.04 4.77 -10.75
C SER A 85 3.50 5.15 -9.33
N ASP A 86 3.45 6.44 -8.99
CA ASP A 86 3.76 6.93 -7.65
C ASP A 86 2.67 6.56 -6.63
N PHE A 87 3.07 6.32 -5.37
CA PHE A 87 2.13 6.16 -4.26
C PHE A 87 1.48 7.51 -3.91
N ASN A 88 0.15 7.58 -4.00
CA ASN A 88 -0.62 8.74 -3.55
C ASN A 88 -0.92 8.63 -2.05
N ALA A 89 -0.10 9.29 -1.23
CA ALA A 89 -0.27 9.33 0.22
C ALA A 89 -1.53 10.06 0.69
N ASP A 90 -2.15 10.88 -0.17
CA ASP A 90 -3.37 11.64 0.13
C ASP A 90 -4.64 10.94 -0.38
N ALA A 91 -4.51 9.70 -0.90
CA ALA A 91 -5.63 8.91 -1.38
C ALA A 91 -6.64 8.60 -0.27
N THR A 92 -7.92 8.61 -0.66
CA THR A 92 -9.03 8.07 0.13
C THR A 92 -9.52 6.80 -0.53
N ILE A 93 -9.45 5.67 0.18
CA ILE A 93 -9.84 4.35 -0.32
C ILE A 93 -11.14 3.91 0.37
N ALA A 94 -12.18 3.66 -0.43
CA ALA A 94 -13.45 3.11 0.05
C ALA A 94 -13.44 1.58 -0.03
N LEU A 95 -13.54 0.91 1.12
CA LEU A 95 -13.68 -0.54 1.18
C LEU A 95 -15.13 -0.95 0.94
N GLN A 96 -15.28 -2.02 0.17
CA GLN A 96 -16.59 -2.66 -0.03
C GLN A 96 -16.81 -3.72 1.06
N PRO A 97 -18.05 -3.93 1.52
CA PRO A 97 -18.38 -5.07 2.38
C PRO A 97 -18.00 -6.40 1.72
N GLY A 98 -17.50 -7.36 2.49
CA GLY A 98 -17.12 -8.67 1.93
C GLY A 98 -16.16 -9.48 2.78
N ALA A 99 -15.67 -10.56 2.18
CA ALA A 99 -14.72 -11.46 2.83
C ALA A 99 -13.33 -10.83 2.91
N THR A 100 -12.77 -10.81 4.10
CA THR A 100 -11.40 -10.33 4.33
C THR A 100 -10.41 -11.45 4.01
N THR A 101 -9.49 -11.19 3.11
CA THR A 101 -8.34 -12.06 2.85
C THR A 101 -7.09 -11.42 3.47
N PRO A 102 -6.13 -12.23 3.95
CA PRO A 102 -4.86 -11.69 4.44
C PRO A 102 -4.12 -10.93 3.35
N CYS A 103 -3.45 -9.84 3.71
CA CYS A 103 -2.50 -9.20 2.82
C CYS A 103 -1.34 -10.15 2.49
N PRO A 104 -0.78 -10.10 1.27
CA PRO A 104 0.29 -11.00 0.86
C PRO A 104 1.47 -11.00 1.84
N SER A 105 1.93 -12.18 2.17
CA SER A 105 3.13 -12.39 2.97
C SER A 105 4.38 -12.04 2.15
N ARG A 106 5.53 -11.96 2.84
CA ARG A 106 6.82 -11.70 2.19
C ARG A 106 7.26 -12.85 1.26
N ALA A 107 6.90 -14.09 1.61
CA ALA A 107 7.25 -15.28 0.85
C ALA A 107 6.52 -15.35 -0.51
N GLU A 108 5.34 -14.74 -0.62
CA GLU A 108 4.57 -14.68 -1.86
C GLU A 108 5.08 -13.60 -2.84
N ASN A 109 6.05 -12.77 -2.45
CA ASN A 109 6.66 -11.71 -3.26
C ASN A 109 8.18 -11.87 -3.43
N SER A 110 8.71 -13.09 -3.25
CA SER A 110 10.13 -13.43 -3.40
C SER A 110 10.42 -14.18 -4.69
#